data_AF-A0A2V9J3I5-F1
#
_entry.id   AF-A0A2V9J3I5-F1
#
_cell.length_a   1.000
_cell.length_b   1.000
_cell.length_c   1.000
_cell.angle_alpha   90.00
_cell.angle_beta   90.00
_cell.angle_gamma   90.00
#
_symmetry.space_group_name_H-M   'P 1'
#
loop_
_entity.id
_entity.type
_entity.pdbx_description
1 polymer ?
#
loop_
_entity_poly.entity_id
_entity_poly.type
_entity_poly.pdbx_seq_one_letter_code
_entity_poly.pdbx_strand_id
1 'polypeptide(L)'
;MRTADDFRDTVAFYRAEIQFLYDQFADKNPVMELSLPSRKIYAYPCSEYLKMLSKRDQEFVKKEYPAAIAKNRMIVFVRDNETRTLKSASFPMEPGDRVEYEIRDLTKGMRKHRSGRRR
;
A
#
# COMPACT_ATOMS: atom_id res chain seq x y z
N MET A 1 -8.50 4.67 -21.77
CA MET A 1 -8.59 5.75 -20.76
C MET A 1 -8.38 7.11 -21.44
N ARG A 2 -9.32 8.06 -21.33
CA ARG A 2 -9.37 9.25 -22.22
C ARG A 2 -8.67 10.48 -21.63
N THR A 3 -8.74 10.71 -20.32
CA THR A 3 -8.19 11.94 -19.70
C THR A 3 -7.35 11.66 -18.44
N ALA A 4 -6.80 12.71 -17.81
CA ALA A 4 -6.15 12.62 -16.50
C ALA A 4 -7.18 12.51 -15.36
N ASP A 5 -8.37 13.09 -15.55
CA ASP A 5 -9.48 13.01 -14.61
C ASP A 5 -10.00 11.56 -14.55
N ASP A 6 -10.19 10.91 -15.71
CA ASP A 6 -10.55 9.49 -15.79
C ASP A 6 -9.61 8.60 -14.97
N PHE A 7 -8.31 8.90 -14.96
CA PHE A 7 -7.31 8.14 -14.20
C PHE A 7 -7.52 8.31 -12.69
N ARG A 8 -7.64 9.56 -12.22
CA ARG A 8 -7.81 9.86 -10.80
C ARG A 8 -9.13 9.31 -10.29
N ASP A 9 -10.19 9.45 -11.07
CA ASP A 9 -11.52 8.95 -10.73
C ASP A 9 -11.52 7.41 -10.66
N THR A 10 -10.83 6.75 -11.60
CA THR A 10 -10.68 5.30 -11.57
C THR A 10 -9.93 4.85 -10.31
N VAL A 11 -8.80 5.48 -9.97
CA VAL A 11 -8.05 5.10 -8.76
C VAL A 11 -8.84 5.42 -7.49
N ALA A 12 -9.55 6.55 -7.45
CA ALA A 12 -10.41 6.92 -6.32
C ALA A 12 -11.53 5.90 -6.11
N PHE A 13 -12.14 5.41 -7.19
CA PHE A 13 -13.18 4.38 -7.13
C PHE A 13 -12.68 3.06 -6.53
N TYR A 14 -11.45 2.64 -6.84
CA TYR A 14 -10.85 1.40 -6.33
C TYR A 14 -9.96 1.60 -5.09
N ARG A 15 -10.01 2.78 -4.47
CA ARG A 15 -8.99 3.18 -3.49
C ARG A 15 -8.95 2.27 -2.28
N ALA A 16 -10.11 1.85 -1.77
CA ALA A 16 -10.21 0.98 -0.60
C ALA A 16 -9.61 -0.40 -0.88
N GLU A 17 -9.91 -1.00 -2.03
CA GLU A 17 -9.41 -2.32 -2.43
C GLU A 17 -7.91 -2.28 -2.74
N ILE A 18 -7.44 -1.21 -3.37
CA ILE A 18 -6.02 -0.99 -3.63
C ILE A 18 -5.26 -0.88 -2.30
N GLN A 19 -5.77 -0.07 -1.36
CA GLN A 19 -5.12 0.10 -0.07
C GLN A 19 -5.17 -1.18 0.77
N PHE A 20 -6.30 -1.88 0.79
CA PHE A 20 -6.42 -3.17 1.47
C PHE A 20 -5.37 -4.17 0.98
N LEU A 21 -5.20 -4.29 -0.35
CA LEU A 21 -4.19 -5.19 -0.91
C LEU A 21 -2.76 -4.69 -0.65
N TYR A 22 -2.54 -3.37 -0.67
CA TYR A 22 -1.25 -2.79 -0.30
C TYR A 22 -0.87 -3.18 1.13
N ASP A 23 -1.79 -3.02 2.09
CA ASP A 23 -1.57 -3.32 3.50
C ASP A 23 -1.22 -4.80 3.73
N GLN A 24 -1.83 -5.72 2.96
CA GLN A 24 -1.50 -7.16 3.01
C GLN A 24 -0.05 -7.50 2.61
N PHE A 25 0.60 -6.63 1.84
CA PHE A 25 1.95 -6.84 1.33
C PHE A 25 2.91 -5.70 1.71
N ALA A 26 2.56 -4.89 2.72
CA ALA A 26 3.31 -3.69 3.08
C ALA A 26 4.78 -3.98 3.45
N ASP A 27 5.05 -5.17 4.02
CA ASP A 27 6.40 -5.67 4.33
C ASP A 27 7.31 -5.75 3.10
N LYS A 28 6.73 -5.93 1.91
CA LYS A 28 7.45 -6.05 0.64
C LYS A 28 7.59 -4.74 -0.11
N ASN A 29 7.07 -3.63 0.43
CA ASN A 29 7.03 -2.33 -0.24
C ASN A 29 6.50 -2.48 -1.69
N PRO A 30 5.19 -2.76 -1.85
CA PRO A 30 4.63 -3.05 -3.15
C PRO A 30 4.34 -1.76 -3.92
N VAL A 31 4.42 -1.85 -5.25
CA VAL A 31 3.68 -0.96 -6.15
C VAL A 31 2.38 -1.63 -6.54
N MET A 32 1.32 -0.84 -6.68
CA MET A 32 0.00 -1.35 -7.05
C MET A 32 -0.23 -1.17 -8.55
N GLU A 33 -0.80 -2.16 -9.22
CA GLU A 33 -1.24 -2.06 -10.60
C GLU A 33 -2.73 -2.42 -10.72
N LEU A 34 -3.54 -1.50 -11.27
CA LEU A 34 -4.90 -1.76 -11.71
C LEU A 34 -4.91 -1.99 -13.23
N SER A 35 -5.30 -3.19 -13.64
CA SER A 35 -5.31 -3.61 -15.04
C SER A 35 -6.70 -3.51 -15.66
N LEU A 36 -6.86 -2.68 -16.68
CA LEU A 36 -8.08 -2.49 -17.45
C LEU A 36 -8.04 -3.28 -18.78
N PRO A 37 -9.19 -3.79 -19.27
CA PRO A 37 -10.54 -3.63 -18.70
C PRO A 37 -10.89 -4.65 -17.61
N SER A 38 -9.97 -5.58 -17.29
CA SER A 38 -10.23 -6.69 -16.36
C SER A 38 -10.55 -6.28 -14.92
N ARG A 39 -10.22 -5.04 -14.54
CA ARG A 39 -10.37 -4.47 -13.19
C ARG A 39 -9.67 -5.28 -12.10
N LYS A 40 -8.60 -5.98 -12.47
CA LYS A 40 -7.76 -6.74 -11.54
C LYS A 40 -6.73 -5.82 -10.90
N ILE A 41 -6.57 -5.93 -9.59
CA ILE A 41 -5.56 -5.21 -8.82
C ILE A 41 -4.45 -6.20 -8.49
N TYR A 42 -3.22 -5.80 -8.74
CA TYR A 42 -2.02 -6.56 -8.45
C TYR A 42 -1.11 -5.77 -7.52
N ALA A 43 -0.46 -6.47 -6.59
CA ALA A 43 0.64 -5.93 -5.79
C ALA A 43 1.94 -6.57 -6.29
N TYR A 44 2.89 -5.75 -6.73
CA TYR A 44 4.19 -6.21 -7.19
C TYR A 44 5.30 -5.66 -6.28
N PRO A 45 6.30 -6.46 -5.90
CA PRO A 45 7.50 -5.92 -5.28
C PRO A 45 8.11 -4.84 -6.19
N CYS A 46 8.38 -3.65 -5.63
CA CYS A 46 8.86 -2.52 -6.43
C CYS A 46 10.13 -2.86 -7.25
N SER A 47 11.04 -3.65 -6.67
CA SER A 47 12.28 -4.09 -7.32
C SER A 47 12.05 -4.98 -8.55
N GLU A 48 10.99 -5.79 -8.55
CA GLU A 48 10.63 -6.66 -9.66
C GLU A 48 9.86 -5.89 -10.73
N TYR A 49 8.90 -5.06 -10.31
CA TYR A 49 8.09 -4.26 -11.22
C TYR A 49 8.94 -3.27 -12.04
N LEU A 50 9.97 -2.68 -11.44
CA LEU A 50 10.94 -1.83 -12.13
C LEU A 50 11.53 -2.50 -13.37
N LYS A 51 11.79 -3.82 -13.34
CA LYS A 51 12.36 -4.55 -14.48
C LYS A 51 11.41 -4.63 -15.67
N MET A 52 10.10 -4.46 -15.45
CA MET A 52 9.06 -4.49 -16.48
C MET A 52 8.75 -3.11 -17.07
N LEU A 53 9.31 -2.05 -16.50
CA LEU A 53 9.05 -0.66 -16.90
C LEU A 53 10.04 -0.16 -17.96
N SER A 54 9.60 0.84 -18.73
CA SER A 54 10.49 1.61 -19.60
C SER A 54 11.56 2.35 -18.77
N LYS A 55 12.70 2.70 -19.35
CA LYS A 55 13.76 3.46 -18.63
C LYS A 55 13.21 4.75 -18.00
N ARG A 56 12.33 5.45 -18.72
CA ARG A 56 11.67 6.68 -18.25
C ARG A 56 10.84 6.42 -16.99
N ASP A 57 10.01 5.38 -17.00
CA ASP A 57 9.15 5.05 -15.87
C ASP A 57 9.97 4.48 -14.69
N GLN A 58 11.07 3.76 -14.96
CA GLN A 58 12.01 3.33 -13.93
C GLN A 58 12.62 4.50 -13.17
N GLU A 59 13.06 5.54 -13.87
CA GLU A 59 13.63 6.74 -13.25
C GLU A 59 12.59 7.47 -12.39
N PHE A 60 11.35 7.59 -12.89
CA PHE A 60 10.24 8.15 -12.12
C PHE A 60 10.03 7.39 -10.81
N VAL A 61 9.89 6.05 -10.87
CA VAL A 61 9.68 5.23 -9.68
C VAL A 61 10.86 5.33 -8.72
N LYS A 62 12.10 5.22 -9.20
CA LYS A 62 13.30 5.33 -8.35
C LYS A 62 13.36 6.65 -7.58
N LYS A 63 12.87 7.74 -8.17
CA LYS A 63 12.83 9.07 -7.55
C LYS A 63 11.65 9.23 -6.60
N GLU A 64 10.44 8.87 -7.02
CA GLU A 64 9.20 9.15 -6.29
C GLU A 64 8.91 8.12 -5.20
N TYR A 65 9.35 6.87 -5.37
CA TYR A 65 9.02 5.78 -4.46
C TYR A 65 9.53 6.00 -3.03
N PRO A 66 10.80 6.36 -2.79
CA PRO A 66 11.28 6.63 -1.43
C PRO A 66 10.51 7.77 -0.75
N ALA A 67 10.18 8.82 -1.51
CA ALA A 67 9.42 9.97 -1.00
C ALA A 67 7.96 9.62 -0.72
N ALA A 68 7.35 8.73 -1.51
CA ALA A 68 6.00 8.24 -1.31
C ALA A 68 5.90 7.43 -0.01
N ILE A 69 6.81 6.46 0.20
CA ILE A 69 6.86 5.66 1.43
C ILE A 69 7.04 6.54 2.66
N ALA A 70 7.99 7.49 2.62
CA ALA A 70 8.23 8.41 3.73
C ALA A 70 7.02 9.30 4.07
N LYS A 71 6.09 9.48 3.13
CA LYS A 71 4.85 10.28 3.30
C LYS A 71 3.61 9.43 3.51
N ASN A 72 3.76 8.14 3.78
CA ASN A 72 2.66 7.18 3.90
C ASN A 72 1.74 7.18 2.66
N ARG A 73 2.35 7.16 1.48
CA ARG A 73 1.67 7.13 0.18
C ARG A 73 1.99 5.84 -0.56
N MET A 74 0.98 5.31 -1.23
CA MET A 74 1.12 4.18 -2.17
C MET A 74 1.33 4.72 -3.59
N ILE A 75 2.10 4.00 -4.40
CA ILE A 75 2.21 4.27 -5.84
C ILE A 75 1.29 3.31 -6.58
N VAL A 76 0.42 3.88 -7.40
CA VAL A 76 -0.57 3.15 -8.18
C VAL A 76 -0.33 3.38 -9.66
N PHE A 77 -0.23 2.28 -10.39
CA PHE A 77 -0.22 2.20 -11.84
C PHE A 77 -1.61 1.81 -12.34
N VAL A 78 -2.09 2.48 -13.39
CA VAL A 78 -3.26 2.03 -14.15
C VAL A 78 -2.77 1.63 -15.53
N ARG A 79 -2.86 0.33 -15.82
CA ARG A 79 -2.51 -0.25 -17.11
C ARG A 79 -3.78 -0.47 -17.91
N ASP A 80 -3.95 0.29 -18.96
CA ASP A 80 -5.03 0.09 -19.93
C ASP A 80 -4.49 -0.74 -21.11
N ASN A 81 -4.93 -1.98 -21.20
CA ASN A 81 -4.48 -2.90 -22.25
C ASN A 81 -5.16 -2.65 -23.60
N GLU A 82 -6.32 -1.99 -23.63
CA GLU A 82 -6.99 -1.62 -24.88
C GLU A 82 -6.27 -0.45 -25.54
N THR A 83 -5.95 0.59 -24.77
CA THR A 83 -5.23 1.77 -25.29
C THR A 83 -3.71 1.64 -25.20
N ARG A 84 -3.19 0.54 -24.65
CA ARG A 84 -1.76 0.30 -24.38
C ARG A 84 -1.08 1.43 -23.60
N THR A 85 -1.82 2.04 -22.67
CA THR A 85 -1.32 3.16 -21.86
C THR A 85 -1.04 2.72 -20.44
N LEU A 86 0.06 3.23 -19.88
CA LEU A 86 0.39 3.09 -18.48
C LEU A 86 0.47 4.49 -17.86
N LYS A 87 -0.35 4.76 -16.84
CA LYS A 87 -0.26 6.00 -16.05
C LYS A 87 0.02 5.65 -14.61
N SER A 88 0.70 6.53 -13.89
CA SER A 88 1.00 6.34 -12.47
C SER A 88 0.89 7.64 -11.69
N ALA A 89 0.56 7.50 -10.41
CA ALA A 89 0.63 8.58 -9.43
C ALA A 89 0.78 8.00 -8.02
N SER A 90 1.24 8.84 -7.09
CA SER A 90 1.20 8.50 -5.66
C SER A 90 -0.12 8.97 -5.05
N PHE A 91 -0.68 8.18 -4.15
CA PHE A 91 -1.92 8.46 -3.43
C PHE A 91 -1.69 8.34 -1.92
N PRO A 92 -2.25 9.25 -1.10
CA PRO A 92 -2.16 9.11 0.34
C PRO A 92 -2.89 7.84 0.77
N MET A 93 -2.28 7.07 1.68
CA MET A 93 -2.95 5.97 2.36
C MET A 93 -3.75 6.56 3.52
N GLU A 94 -4.98 6.11 3.70
CA GLU A 94 -5.70 6.38 4.95
C GLU A 94 -5.03 5.58 6.06
N PRO A 95 -4.98 6.08 7.30
CA PRO A 95 -4.71 5.20 8.40
C PRO A 95 -5.83 4.15 8.40
N GLY A 96 -5.49 2.89 8.06
CA GLY A 96 -6.35 1.78 8.45
C GLY A 96 -6.56 1.87 9.96
N ASP A 97 -7.67 1.36 10.48
CA ASP A 97 -7.93 1.27 11.92
C ASP A 97 -6.86 0.40 12.60
N ARG A 98 -5.64 0.92 12.71
CA ARG A 98 -4.58 0.42 13.53
C ARG A 98 -5.07 0.73 14.92
N VAL A 99 -5.81 -0.22 15.49
CA VAL A 99 -5.91 -0.33 16.93
C VAL A 99 -4.47 -0.55 17.38
N GLU A 100 -3.77 0.55 17.68
CA GLU A 100 -2.58 0.51 18.49
C GLU A 100 -3.04 -0.04 19.83
N TYR A 101 -3.01 -1.36 19.98
CA TYR A 101 -2.95 -1.95 21.31
C TYR A 101 -1.63 -1.44 21.89
N GLU A 102 -1.67 -0.33 22.64
CA GLU A 102 -0.54 0.05 23.47
C GLU A 102 -0.19 -1.20 24.30
N ILE A 103 1.02 -1.73 24.10
CA ILE A 103 1.58 -2.89 24.83
C ILE A 103 1.78 -2.56 26.34
N ARG A 104 1.12 -1.52 26.86
CA ARG A 104 1.21 -1.03 28.22
C ARG A 104 0.32 -1.78 29.22
N ASP A 105 -0.70 -2.50 28.75
CA ASP A 105 -1.67 -3.15 29.66
C ASP A 105 -1.44 -4.65 29.96
N LEU A 106 -0.44 -5.30 29.35
CA LEU A 106 -0.13 -6.71 29.68
C LEU A 106 0.73 -6.90 30.95
N THR A 107 1.21 -5.83 31.59
CA THR A 107 2.08 -5.95 32.78
C THR A 107 1.40 -5.61 34.10
N LYS A 108 0.16 -5.07 34.11
CA LYS A 108 -0.54 -4.70 35.35
C LYS A 108 -1.27 -5.85 36.05
N GLY A 109 -1.32 -7.05 35.45
CA GLY A 109 -2.12 -8.18 35.96
C GLY A 109 -1.42 -9.17 36.91
N MET A 110 -0.09 -9.23 36.96
CA MET A 110 0.60 -10.21 37.81
C MET A 110 1.00 -9.61 39.17
N ARG A 111 -0.01 -9.33 40.00
CA ARG A 111 0.20 -9.23 41.45
C ARG A 111 0.59 -10.62 41.96
N LYS A 112 1.83 -10.73 42.44
CA LYS A 112 2.34 -11.88 43.19
C LYS A 112 1.41 -12.17 44.37
N HIS A 113 0.64 -13.24 44.32
CA HIS A 113 0.12 -13.87 45.54
C HIS A 113 1.28 -14.53 46.28
N ARG A 114 1.96 -13.76 47.14
CA ARG A 114 2.61 -14.30 48.33
C ARG A 114 1.61 -14.21 49.49
N SER A 115 1.10 -15.35 49.90
CA SER A 115 0.71 -15.63 51.28
C SER A 115 0.97 -17.13 51.44
N GLY A 116 1.93 -17.57 52.23
CA GLY A 116 2.04 -17.23 53.64
C GLY A 116 1.62 -18.47 54.41
N ARG A 117 2.60 -19.34 54.68
CA ARG A 117 2.51 -20.51 55.55
C ARG A 117 2.11 -20.10 56.97
N ARG A 118 1.26 -20.92 57.62
CA ARG A 118 1.03 -21.16 59.08
C ARG A 118 -0.48 -21.41 59.27
N ARG A 119 -0.97 -22.38 60.03
CA ARG A 119 -0.41 -23.40 60.93
C ARG A 119 -1.47 -24.49 61.06
#